data_AF-A0A8J6VFP5-F1
#
_entry.id   AF-A0A8J6VFP5-F1
#
_cell.length_a   1.000
_cell.length_b   1.000
_cell.length_c   1.000
_cell.angle_alpha   90.00
_cell.angle_beta   90.00
_cell.angle_gamma   90.00
#
_symmetry.space_group_name_H-M   'P 1'
#
loop_
_entity.id
_entity.type
_entity.pdbx_description
1 polymer ?
#
loop_
_entity_poly.entity_id
_entity_poly.type
_entity_poly.pdbx_seq_one_letter_code
_entity_poly.pdbx_strand_id
1 'polypeptide(L)'
;MTTNSGFGKAKTNKKPTKSASKRTQASKHYDKLKSEGVPEFNIYIRTQGKKNWYPAGSLAVNRTSQINQAIFQEEENLREASLRLYPVLRKNKSQLEYGYRLKGSEFADEPIEVAVPQEPVLPNFFQSTFDKVKNSFSGLFKRG
;
A
#
# COMPACT_ATOMS: atom_id res chain seq x y z
N MET A 1 -52.31 -33.01 24.79
CA MET A 1 -52.53 -31.86 23.87
C MET A 1 -51.69 -30.68 24.36
N THR A 2 -50.46 -30.51 23.89
CA THR A 2 -49.71 -29.24 24.07
C THR A 2 -48.68 -29.11 22.96
N THR A 3 -48.99 -28.31 21.95
CA THR A 3 -48.06 -27.90 20.90
C THR A 3 -47.43 -26.57 21.32
N ASN A 4 -46.18 -26.62 21.78
CA ASN A 4 -45.43 -25.39 22.07
C ASN A 4 -44.97 -24.75 20.77
N SER A 5 -45.61 -23.62 20.46
CA SER A 5 -45.16 -22.62 19.49
C SER A 5 -43.81 -22.07 19.93
N GLY A 6 -42.77 -22.22 19.10
CA GLY A 6 -41.45 -21.67 19.38
C GLY A 6 -40.48 -21.89 18.23
N PHE A 7 -39.57 -20.92 18.06
CA PHE A 7 -38.54 -20.78 17.02
C PHE A 7 -38.98 -20.08 15.72
N GLY A 8 -38.42 -18.89 15.55
CA GLY A 8 -38.82 -17.87 14.58
C GLY A 8 -38.59 -18.20 13.11
N LYS A 9 -39.13 -17.31 12.27
CA LYS A 9 -39.24 -17.39 10.81
C LYS A 9 -37.89 -17.77 10.16
N ALA A 10 -37.93 -18.72 9.23
CA ALA A 10 -36.79 -19.20 8.46
C ALA A 10 -35.95 -18.03 7.91
N LYS A 11 -34.64 -18.04 8.18
CA LYS A 11 -33.70 -17.02 7.74
C LYS A 11 -33.77 -16.88 6.22
N THR A 12 -34.23 -15.72 5.76
CA THR A 12 -34.24 -15.38 4.33
C THR A 12 -32.81 -15.37 3.82
N ASN A 13 -32.56 -16.07 2.71
CA ASN A 13 -31.26 -16.20 2.08
C ASN A 13 -30.86 -14.84 1.46
N LYS A 14 -30.32 -13.93 2.29
CA LYS A 14 -29.92 -12.58 1.86
C LYS A 14 -28.73 -12.73 0.91
N LYS A 15 -28.92 -12.28 -0.34
CA LYS A 15 -27.82 -12.15 -1.31
C LYS A 15 -26.63 -11.43 -0.67
N PRO A 16 -25.39 -11.92 -0.84
CA PRO A 16 -24.22 -11.32 -0.23
C PRO A 16 -24.11 -9.85 -0.65
N THR A 17 -23.86 -8.98 0.33
CA THR A 17 -23.66 -7.55 0.08
C THR A 17 -22.41 -7.35 -0.77
N LYS A 18 -22.32 -6.25 -1.53
CA LYS A 18 -21.12 -5.91 -2.33
C LYS A 18 -19.83 -6.00 -1.49
N SER A 19 -19.89 -5.61 -0.22
CA SER A 19 -18.78 -5.71 0.74
C SER A 19 -18.41 -7.16 1.07
N ALA A 20 -19.39 -8.05 1.25
CA ALA A 20 -19.14 -9.48 1.46
C ALA A 20 -18.46 -10.11 0.23
N SER A 21 -18.95 -9.82 -0.97
CA SER A 21 -18.34 -10.32 -2.21
C SER A 21 -16.90 -9.83 -2.40
N LYS A 22 -16.61 -8.55 -2.12
CA LYS A 22 -15.25 -8.00 -2.16
C LYS A 22 -14.31 -8.73 -1.19
N ARG A 23 -14.74 -9.00 0.06
CA ARG A 23 -13.91 -9.77 1.01
C ARG A 23 -13.65 -11.20 0.52
N THR A 24 -14.67 -11.88 -0.01
CA THR A 24 -14.49 -13.23 -0.55
C THR A 24 -13.55 -13.26 -1.74
N GLN A 25 -13.63 -12.26 -2.63
CA GLN A 25 -12.73 -12.16 -3.78
C GLN A 25 -11.29 -11.85 -3.33
N ALA A 26 -11.10 -10.93 -2.39
CA ALA A 26 -9.79 -10.63 -1.82
C ALA A 26 -9.18 -11.86 -1.12
N SER A 27 -9.98 -12.63 -0.36
CA SER A 27 -9.53 -13.88 0.25
C SER A 27 -9.08 -14.88 -0.81
N LYS A 28 -9.91 -15.16 -1.82
CA LYS A 28 -9.56 -16.11 -2.88
C LYS A 28 -8.30 -15.69 -3.64
N HIS A 29 -8.13 -14.40 -3.88
CA HIS A 29 -6.94 -13.87 -4.52
C HIS A 29 -5.70 -14.10 -3.64
N TYR A 30 -5.80 -13.82 -2.34
CA TYR A 30 -4.73 -14.09 -1.38
C TYR A 30 -4.38 -15.58 -1.29
N ASP A 31 -5.37 -16.46 -1.22
CA ASP A 31 -5.18 -17.92 -1.18
C ASP A 31 -4.49 -18.44 -2.45
N LYS A 32 -4.89 -17.93 -3.63
CA LYS A 32 -4.25 -18.27 -4.92
C LYS A 32 -2.80 -17.82 -4.95
N LEU A 33 -2.53 -16.58 -4.54
CA LEU A 33 -1.18 -16.03 -4.48
C LEU A 33 -0.28 -16.84 -3.53
N LYS A 34 -0.79 -17.22 -2.36
CA LYS A 34 -0.08 -18.08 -1.42
C LYS A 34 0.25 -19.45 -2.01
N SER A 35 -0.69 -20.06 -2.73
CA SER A 35 -0.48 -21.35 -3.40
C SER A 35 0.52 -21.28 -4.56
N GLU A 36 0.67 -20.12 -5.19
CA GLU A 36 1.61 -19.87 -6.30
C GLU A 36 3.03 -19.54 -5.79
N GLY A 37 3.24 -19.49 -4.46
CA GLY A 37 4.54 -19.20 -3.85
C GLY A 37 5.00 -17.76 -4.12
N VAL A 38 4.07 -16.84 -4.38
CA VAL A 38 4.43 -15.45 -4.66
C VAL A 38 4.89 -14.74 -3.38
N PRO A 39 5.82 -13.78 -3.47
CA PRO A 39 6.34 -13.10 -2.31
C PRO A 39 5.23 -12.28 -1.61
N GLU A 40 5.12 -12.50 -0.30
CA GLU A 40 4.26 -11.72 0.58
C GLU A 40 5.08 -10.63 1.28
N PHE A 41 4.50 -9.46 1.46
CA PHE A 41 5.14 -8.33 2.12
C PHE A 41 4.27 -7.82 3.28
N ASN A 42 4.90 -7.49 4.39
CA ASN A 42 4.29 -6.72 5.47
C ASN A 42 4.40 -5.23 5.13
N ILE A 43 3.27 -4.53 5.22
CA ILE A 43 3.16 -3.11 4.91
C ILE A 43 3.11 -2.31 6.21
N TYR A 44 3.91 -1.27 6.26
CA TYR A 44 4.04 -0.36 7.38
C TYR A 44 3.74 1.07 6.97
N ILE A 45 3.31 1.87 7.93
CA ILE A 45 3.03 3.28 7.76
C ILE A 45 3.72 4.09 8.85
N ARG A 46 4.18 5.29 8.52
CA ARG A 46 4.71 6.24 9.49
C ARG A 46 4.37 7.66 9.08
N THR A 47 4.51 8.60 10.02
CA THR A 47 4.61 10.02 9.66
C THR A 47 6.00 10.30 9.09
N GLN A 48 6.07 11.07 8.01
CA GLN A 48 7.32 11.48 7.39
C GLN A 48 8.31 12.06 8.41
N GLY A 49 9.54 11.56 8.39
CA GLY A 49 10.61 11.97 9.32
C GLY A 49 10.49 11.42 10.75
N LYS A 50 9.48 10.59 11.05
CA LYS A 50 9.44 9.83 12.32
C LYS A 50 10.10 8.47 12.14
N LYS A 51 10.70 7.95 13.21
CA LYS A 51 11.35 6.63 13.21
C LYS A 51 10.37 5.46 13.42
N ASN A 52 9.18 5.75 13.98
CA ASN A 52 8.24 4.72 14.39
C ASN A 52 7.37 4.26 13.23
N TRP A 53 7.48 2.98 12.89
CA TRP A 53 6.65 2.30 11.91
C TRP A 53 5.47 1.61 12.60
N TYR A 54 4.29 1.72 12.00
CA TYR A 54 3.07 1.06 12.46
C TYR A 54 2.64 0.03 11.41
N PRO A 55 2.21 -1.18 11.80
CA PRO A 55 1.77 -2.17 10.84
C PRO A 55 0.42 -1.76 10.25
N ALA A 56 0.38 -1.58 8.92
CA ALA A 56 -0.80 -1.19 8.17
C ALA A 56 -1.53 -2.39 7.56
N GLY A 57 -0.80 -3.46 7.23
CA GLY A 57 -1.36 -4.68 6.65
C GLY A 57 -0.30 -5.58 6.02
N SER A 58 -0.73 -6.47 5.13
CA SER A 58 0.15 -7.30 4.31
C SER A 58 -0.38 -7.39 2.88
N LEU A 59 0.52 -7.44 1.89
CA LEU A 59 0.17 -7.51 0.48
C LEU A 59 1.00 -8.61 -0.20
N ALA A 60 0.34 -9.41 -1.02
CA ALA A 60 1.00 -10.40 -1.86
C ALA A 60 1.01 -9.89 -3.30
N VAL A 61 2.16 -9.95 -3.96
CA VAL A 61 2.33 -9.46 -5.34
C VAL A 61 3.06 -10.50 -6.18
N ASN A 62 2.70 -10.58 -7.47
CA ASN A 62 3.30 -11.56 -8.38
C ASN A 62 4.81 -11.36 -8.60
N ARG A 63 5.28 -10.11 -8.52
CA ARG A 63 6.69 -9.74 -8.68
C ARG A 63 7.07 -8.67 -7.66
N THR A 64 8.24 -8.81 -7.03
CA THR A 64 8.78 -7.85 -6.06
C THR A 64 8.82 -6.43 -6.62
N SER A 65 9.12 -6.23 -7.91
CA SER A 65 9.15 -4.91 -8.53
C SER A 65 7.80 -4.17 -8.52
N GLN A 66 6.69 -4.90 -8.42
CA GLN A 66 5.34 -4.32 -8.43
C GLN A 66 4.85 -3.91 -7.04
N ILE A 67 5.62 -4.18 -5.97
CA ILE A 67 5.17 -3.90 -4.59
C ILE A 67 4.87 -2.42 -4.38
N ASN A 68 5.73 -1.53 -4.90
CA ASN A 68 5.53 -0.09 -4.84
C ASN A 68 4.19 0.30 -5.47
N GLN A 69 3.96 -0.11 -6.72
CA GLN A 69 2.72 0.17 -7.42
C GLN A 69 1.49 -0.37 -6.68
N ALA A 70 1.57 -1.59 -6.17
CA ALA A 70 0.46 -2.25 -5.48
C ALA A 70 0.11 -1.56 -4.14
N ILE A 71 1.12 -1.06 -3.40
CA ILE A 71 0.89 -0.26 -2.18
C ILE A 71 0.14 1.03 -2.52
N PHE A 72 0.56 1.75 -3.56
CA PHE A 72 -0.09 3.01 -3.94
C PHE A 72 -1.48 2.81 -4.58
N GLN A 73 -1.74 1.65 -5.19
CA GLN A 73 -3.09 1.30 -5.66
C GLN A 73 -4.07 1.07 -4.50
N GLU A 74 -3.61 0.48 -3.41
CA GLU A 74 -4.41 0.21 -2.20
C GLU A 74 -4.22 1.28 -1.11
N GLU A 75 -3.61 2.42 -1.45
CA GLU A 75 -3.20 3.45 -0.49
C GLU A 75 -4.37 3.93 0.38
N GLU A 76 -5.52 4.20 -0.24
CA GLU A 76 -6.70 4.69 0.46
C GLU A 76 -7.17 3.69 1.53
N ASN A 77 -7.26 2.40 1.18
CA ASN A 77 -7.68 1.35 2.10
C ASN A 77 -6.67 1.18 3.25
N LEU A 78 -5.37 1.18 2.94
CA LEU A 78 -4.29 1.09 3.92
C LEU A 78 -4.30 2.30 4.87
N ARG A 79 -4.49 3.51 4.32
CA ARG A 79 -4.57 4.76 5.08
C ARG A 79 -5.76 4.74 6.02
N GLU A 80 -6.96 4.45 5.53
CA GLU A 80 -8.17 4.42 6.35
C GLU A 80 -8.09 3.38 7.47
N ALA A 81 -7.62 2.17 7.15
CA ALA A 81 -7.39 1.12 8.14
C ALA A 81 -6.39 1.57 9.21
N SER A 82 -5.27 2.16 8.80
CA SER A 82 -4.23 2.66 9.70
C SER A 82 -4.71 3.81 10.58
N LEU A 83 -5.46 4.77 10.04
CA LEU A 83 -6.03 5.89 10.80
C LEU A 83 -7.12 5.46 11.78
N ARG A 84 -7.77 4.32 11.51
CA ARG A 84 -8.71 3.68 12.43
C ARG A 84 -8.00 3.02 13.60
N LEU A 85 -6.93 2.27 13.33
CA LEU A 85 -6.16 1.56 14.36
C LEU A 85 -5.25 2.51 15.17
N TYR A 86 -4.66 3.49 14.51
CA TYR A 86 -3.67 4.40 15.09
C TYR A 86 -4.13 5.86 14.95
N PRO A 87 -4.99 6.34 15.88
CA PRO A 87 -5.50 7.72 15.83
C PRO A 87 -4.38 8.78 15.91
N VAL A 88 -3.19 8.43 16.42
CA VAL A 88 -2.00 9.29 16.44
C VAL A 88 -1.57 9.76 15.05
N LEU A 89 -1.83 8.96 14.01
CA LEU A 89 -1.52 9.28 12.62
C LEU A 89 -2.48 10.32 12.02
N ARG A 90 -3.63 10.58 12.65
CA ARG A 90 -4.66 11.51 12.13
C ARG A 90 -4.23 12.97 12.10
N LYS A 91 -3.20 13.36 12.87
CA LYS A 91 -2.68 14.73 12.87
C LYS A 91 -1.83 15.02 11.63
N ASN A 92 -1.20 14.00 11.06
CA ASN A 92 -0.24 14.14 9.96
C ASN A 92 -0.68 13.34 8.73
N LYS A 93 -1.99 13.32 8.43
CA LYS A 93 -2.58 12.51 7.35
C LYS A 93 -1.97 12.79 5.97
N SER A 94 -1.53 14.03 5.75
CA SER A 94 -0.94 14.47 4.49
C SER A 94 0.56 14.17 4.39
N GLN A 95 1.19 13.72 5.48
CA GLN A 95 2.63 13.45 5.58
C GLN A 95 2.84 11.99 6.01
N LEU A 96 2.18 11.06 5.33
CA LEU A 96 2.31 9.63 5.59
C LEU A 96 3.27 9.01 4.57
N GLU A 97 4.20 8.21 5.08
CA GLU A 97 5.09 7.39 4.28
C GLU A 97 4.71 5.92 4.47
N TYR A 98 4.74 5.17 3.38
CA TYR A 98 4.55 3.73 3.39
C TYR A 98 5.89 3.04 3.27
N GLY A 99 6.00 1.89 3.92
CA GLY A 99 7.15 1.03 3.80
C GLY A 99 6.72 -0.42 3.71
N TYR A 100 7.60 -1.25 3.18
CA TYR A 100 7.36 -2.68 3.06
C TYR A 100 8.58 -3.48 3.51
N ARG A 101 8.31 -4.73 3.84
CA ARG A 101 9.33 -5.73 4.15
C ARG A 101 8.82 -7.10 3.73
N LEU A 102 9.71 -7.96 3.25
CA LEU A 102 9.35 -9.35 2.97
C LEU A 102 8.77 -10.03 4.23
N LYS A 103 7.77 -10.86 4.01
CA LYS A 103 7.13 -11.64 5.06
C LYS A 103 7.82 -12.99 5.16
N GLY A 104 8.60 -13.15 6.22
CA GLY A 104 9.28 -14.38 6.59
C GLY A 104 10.07 -14.13 7.87
N SER A 105 10.28 -15.17 8.69
CA SER A 105 11.04 -15.03 9.94
C SER A 105 12.49 -14.60 9.69
N GLU A 106 13.06 -14.99 8.55
CA GLU A 106 14.40 -14.60 8.11
C GLU A 106 14.52 -13.12 7.74
N PHE A 107 13.42 -12.48 7.33
CA PHE A 107 13.38 -11.06 6.96
C PHE A 107 12.90 -10.18 8.13
N ALA A 108 12.73 -10.75 9.33
CA ALA A 108 12.20 -10.00 10.48
C ALA A 108 13.17 -8.93 11.01
N ASP A 109 14.47 -9.11 10.76
CA ASP A 109 15.53 -8.17 11.14
C ASP A 109 15.86 -7.17 10.02
N GLU A 110 15.32 -7.36 8.82
CA GLU A 110 15.58 -6.45 7.70
C GLU A 110 14.95 -5.06 7.95
N PRO A 111 15.65 -4.00 7.53
CA PRO A 111 15.12 -2.65 7.60
C PRO A 111 13.88 -2.53 6.71
N ILE A 112 12.90 -1.75 7.16
CA ILE A 112 11.71 -1.45 6.36
C ILE A 112 12.13 -0.55 5.20
N GLU A 113 11.92 -1.03 3.97
CA GLU A 113 12.15 -0.26 2.76
C GLU A 113 11.01 0.74 2.56
N VAL A 114 11.34 2.00 2.25
CA VAL A 114 10.33 3.03 2.00
C VAL A 114 9.78 2.84 0.59
N ALA A 115 8.46 2.74 0.48
CA ALA A 115 7.78 2.64 -0.80
C ALA A 115 7.85 3.99 -1.52
N VAL A 116 8.30 3.98 -2.77
CA VAL A 116 8.40 5.17 -3.61
C VAL A 116 7.33 5.09 -4.69
N PRO A 117 6.50 6.14 -4.89
CA PRO A 117 5.59 6.17 -6.02
C PRO A 117 6.40 5.96 -7.29
N GLN A 118 6.06 4.94 -8.07
CA GLN A 118 6.66 4.77 -9.39
C GLN A 118 6.16 5.96 -10.21
N GLU A 119 6.99 6.98 -10.39
CA GLU A 119 6.68 8.02 -11.37
C GLU A 119 6.49 7.29 -12.71
N PRO A 120 5.42 7.57 -13.47
CA PRO A 120 5.36 7.08 -14.83
C PRO A 120 6.65 7.54 -15.48
N VAL A 121 7.48 6.60 -15.92
CA VAL A 121 8.67 6.87 -16.71
C VAL A 121 8.22 7.59 -17.97
N LEU A 122 8.06 8.91 -17.89
CA LEU A 122 7.87 9.76 -19.04
C LEU A 122 9.21 9.72 -19.76
N PRO A 123 9.29 9.11 -20.95
CA PRO A 123 10.49 9.25 -21.75
C PRO A 123 10.59 10.74 -22.12
N ASN A 124 11.71 11.39 -21.76
CA ASN A 124 12.20 12.68 -22.28
C ASN A 124 12.06 13.98 -21.45
N PHE A 125 11.70 14.01 -20.15
CA PHE A 125 11.62 15.31 -19.43
C PHE A 125 12.89 15.78 -18.72
N PHE A 126 13.90 14.93 -18.50
CA PHE A 126 15.12 15.31 -17.77
C PHE A 126 16.27 15.90 -18.63
N GLN A 127 16.15 15.88 -19.96
CA GLN A 127 17.16 16.51 -20.85
C GLN A 127 16.94 18.03 -20.96
N SER A 128 15.70 18.51 -20.95
CA SER A 128 15.38 19.92 -21.26
C SER A 128 15.71 20.92 -20.14
N THR A 129 15.87 20.46 -18.90
CA THR A 129 16.19 21.33 -17.74
C THR A 129 17.68 21.44 -17.46
N PHE A 130 18.48 20.40 -17.77
CA PHE A 130 19.93 20.45 -17.55
C PHE A 130 20.67 21.25 -18.63
N ASP A 131 20.13 21.31 -19.86
CA ASP A 131 20.74 22.09 -20.96
C ASP A 131 20.59 23.61 -20.81
N LYS A 132 19.61 24.11 -20.04
CA LYS A 132 19.45 25.55 -19.80
C LYS A 132 20.45 26.12 -18.79
N VAL A 133 20.98 25.32 -17.86
CA VAL A 133 21.93 25.81 -16.84
C VAL A 133 23.35 25.91 -17.40
N LYS A 134 23.74 25.08 -18.38
CA LYS A 134 25.06 25.16 -19.01
C LYS A 134 25.25 26.39 -19.90
N ASN A 135 24.21 26.85 -20.59
CA ASN A 135 24.31 28.03 -21.46
C ASN A 135 24.28 29.38 -20.72
N SER A 136 23.85 29.42 -19.47
CA SER A 136 23.90 30.66 -18.66
C SER A 136 25.24 30.88 -17.93
N PHE A 137 26.10 29.85 -17.85
CA PHE A 137 27.41 29.97 -17.19
C PHE A 137 28.58 30.21 -18.15
N SER A 138 28.42 29.89 -19.45
CA SER A 138 29.48 30.09 -20.47
C SER A 138 29.58 31.55 -20.98
N GLY A 139 28.56 32.38 -20.73
CA GLY A 139 28.54 33.79 -21.15
C GLY A 139 29.29 34.77 -20.24
N LEU A 140 29.74 34.34 -19.05
CA LEU A 140 30.34 35.25 -18.06
C LEU A 140 31.89 35.21 -17.98
N PHE A 141 32.56 34.35 -18.77
CA PHE A 141 34.02 34.18 -18.71
C PHE A 141 34.77 34.61 -19.99
N LYS A 142 34.15 35.37 -20.90
CA LYS A 142 34.82 35.91 -22.08
C LYS A 142 34.76 37.44 -22.14
N ARG A 143 35.44 38.08 -21.19
CA ARG A 143 35.94 39.45 -21.33
C ARG A 143 37.23 39.59 -20.52
N GLY A 144 38.33 39.29 -21.19
CA GLY A 144 39.72 39.45 -20.78
C GLY A 144 40.54 39.51 -22.04
#